data_AF-A0AA39CIA1-F1
#
_entry.id   AF-A0AA39CIA1-F1
#
_cell.length_a   1.000
_cell.length_b   1.000
_cell.length_c   1.000
_cell.angle_alpha   90.00
_cell.angle_beta   90.00
_cell.angle_gamma   90.00
#
_symmetry.space_group_name_H-M   'P 1'
#
loop_
_entity.id
_entity.type
_entity.pdbx_description
1 polymer ?
#
loop_
_entity_poly.entity_id
_entity_poly.type
_entity_poly.pdbx_seq_one_letter_code
_entity_poly.pdbx_strand_id
1 'polypeptide(L)' 'MKQKQKDDILGEEQSDLPVNEVPGGCPNETCDSKKAYFYQLQTRSADEPPTSFFKCIECGKQWREY' A
#
# COMPACT_ATOMS: atom_id res chain seq x y z
N MET A 1 -4.62 12.00 -34.69
CA MET A 1 -4.75 12.41 -33.28
C MET A 1 -4.80 11.13 -32.47
N LYS A 2 -3.72 10.80 -31.73
CA LYS A 2 -3.60 9.51 -31.02
C LYS A 2 -4.19 9.65 -29.62
N GLN A 3 -5.45 9.29 -29.45
CA GLN A 3 -6.01 8.99 -28.14
C GLN A 3 -5.39 7.68 -27.67
N LYS A 4 -4.47 7.80 -26.72
CA LYS A 4 -3.91 6.67 -25.98
C LYS A 4 -4.88 6.39 -24.84
N GLN A 5 -5.92 5.59 -25.11
CA GLN A 5 -6.72 4.98 -24.05
C GLN A 5 -5.78 4.11 -23.22
N LYS A 6 -5.55 4.55 -21.98
CA LYS A 6 -5.04 3.73 -20.91
C LYS A 6 -6.11 3.77 -19.83
N ASP A 7 -7.27 3.23 -20.15
CA ASP A 7 -8.31 2.97 -19.18
C ASP A 7 -7.83 1.81 -18.31
N ASP A 8 -7.14 2.19 -17.24
CA ASP A 8 -7.42 1.75 -15.88
C ASP A 8 -7.99 0.33 -15.75
N ILE A 9 -7.11 -0.67 -15.70
CA ILE A 9 -7.41 -2.05 -15.24
C ILE A 9 -7.19 -2.12 -13.72
N LEU A 10 -7.51 -1.05 -12.99
CA LEU A 10 -7.40 -1.04 -11.54
C LEU A 10 -8.56 -0.26 -10.96
N GLY A 11 -9.75 -0.81 -11.24
CA GLY A 11 -11.04 -0.28 -10.81
C GLY A 11 -10.98 0.27 -9.40
N GLU A 12 -11.32 1.56 -9.32
CA GLU A 12 -12.10 2.33 -8.33
C GLU A 12 -12.15 1.96 -6.83
N GLU A 13 -11.62 0.83 -6.37
CA GLU A 13 -11.73 0.32 -5.01
C GLU A 13 -10.39 0.28 -4.27
N GLN A 14 -9.44 1.14 -4.67
CA GLN A 14 -8.19 1.36 -3.92
C GLN A 14 -8.18 2.70 -3.15
N SER A 15 -9.31 3.43 -3.19
CA SER A 15 -9.50 4.72 -2.52
C SER A 15 -9.97 4.60 -1.06
N ASP A 16 -10.45 3.41 -0.65
CA ASP A 16 -10.98 3.14 0.70
C ASP A 16 -9.97 2.46 1.64
N LEU A 17 -8.75 2.20 1.17
CA LEU A 17 -7.70 1.69 2.06
C LEU A 17 -7.33 2.81 3.05
N PRO A 18 -7.36 2.55 4.37
CA PRO A 18 -7.06 3.58 5.34
C PRO A 18 -5.59 4.00 5.16
N VAL A 19 -5.41 5.28 4.84
CA VAL A 19 -4.09 5.92 4.84
C VAL A 19 -3.72 6.18 6.28
N ASN A 20 -2.75 5.43 6.79
CA ASN A 20 -2.23 5.61 8.13
C ASN A 20 -0.83 6.22 8.07
N GLU A 21 -0.50 6.96 9.12
CA GLU A 21 0.84 7.47 9.34
C GLU A 21 1.69 6.34 9.94
N VAL A 22 2.78 5.97 9.26
CA VAL A 22 3.66 4.88 9.69
C VAL A 22 4.80 5.46 10.54
N PRO A 23 4.92 5.07 11.83
CA PRO A 23 6.01 5.53 12.68
C PRO A 23 7.33 4.90 12.20
N GLY A 24 8.15 5.69 11.51
CA GLY A 24 9.39 5.23 10.87
C GLY A 24 9.52 5.65 9.40
N GLY A 25 8.42 6.11 8.79
CA GLY A 25 8.43 6.55 7.39
C GLY A 25 8.52 5.41 6.40
N CYS A 26 8.56 5.77 5.12
CA CYS A 26 8.77 4.80 4.04
C CYS A 26 10.20 4.21 4.14
N PRO A 27 10.40 2.90 4.01
CA PRO A 27 11.72 2.25 4.04
C PRO A 27 12.56 2.54 2.78
N ASN A 28 12.16 3.52 1.98
CA ASN A 28 12.82 3.87 0.74
C ASN A 28 13.72 5.07 0.98
N GLU A 29 15.01 4.93 0.72
CA GLU A 29 16.02 5.99 0.84
C GLU A 29 15.73 7.24 -0.01
N THR A 30 14.88 7.12 -1.03
CA THR A 30 14.48 8.23 -1.91
C THR A 30 13.15 8.89 -1.52
N CYS A 31 12.49 8.43 -0.45
CA CYS A 31 11.14 8.85 -0.10
C CYS A 31 10.99 8.99 1.42
N ASP A 32 10.80 10.22 1.90
CA ASP A 32 10.64 10.56 3.34
C ASP A 32 9.17 10.61 3.78
N SER A 33 8.28 10.03 2.98
CA SER A 33 6.85 10.09 3.25
C SER A 33 6.48 9.26 4.46
N LYS A 34 5.69 9.85 5.36
CA LYS A 34 5.19 9.18 6.56
C LYS A 34 3.81 8.55 6.36
N LYS A 35 3.19 8.74 5.19
CA LYS A 35 1.86 8.26 4.87
C LYS A 35 1.94 7.00 4.00
N ALA A 36 1.27 5.94 4.44
CA ALA A 36 1.14 4.71 3.67
C ALA A 36 -0.29 4.16 3.80
N TYR A 37 -0.75 3.48 2.76
CA TYR A 37 -1.92 2.63 2.85
C TYR A 37 -1.60 1.45 3.77
N PHE A 38 -2.47 1.19 4.73
CA PHE A 38 -2.37 0.06 5.63
C PHE A 38 -3.50 -0.92 5.37
N TYR A 39 -3.15 -2.20 5.25
CA TYR A 39 -4.13 -3.27 5.18
C TYR A 39 -3.54 -4.55 5.75
N GLN A 40 -4.39 -5.32 6.42
CA GLN A 40 -3.99 -6.59 7.02
C GLN A 40 -4.58 -7.72 6.20
N LEU A 41 -3.73 -8.68 5.81
CA LEU A 41 -4.15 -9.86 5.08
C LEU A 41 -3.73 -11.11 5.84
N GLN A 42 -4.71 -11.96 6.12
CA GLN A 42 -4.47 -13.28 6.68
C GLN A 42 -3.92 -14.18 5.57
N THR A 43 -2.60 -14.34 5.54
CA THR A 43 -1.92 -15.20 4.55
C THR A 43 -1.60 -16.60 5.09
N ARG A 44 -1.93 -16.86 6.35
CA ARG A 44 -1.60 -18.09 7.08
C ARG A 44 -2.81 -18.65 7.82
N SER A 45 -2.64 -19.84 8.39
CA SER A 45 -3.64 -20.51 9.22
C SER A 45 -4.25 -19.56 10.25
N ALA A 46 -5.51 -19.80 10.61
CA ALA A 46 -6.26 -18.97 11.56
C ALA A 46 -5.66 -18.87 12.97
N ASP A 47 -4.60 -19.63 13.25
CA ASP A 47 -3.87 -19.66 14.52
C ASP A 47 -2.72 -18.63 14.58
N GLU A 48 -2.30 -18.05 13.44
CA GLU A 48 -1.27 -17.01 13.39
C GLU A 48 -1.86 -15.60 13.18
N PRO A 49 -1.22 -14.55 13.74
CA PRO A 49 -1.66 -13.18 13.54
C PRO A 49 -1.64 -12.79 12.06
N PRO A 50 -2.59 -11.94 11.61
CA PRO A 50 -2.63 -11.48 10.22
C PRO A 50 -1.37 -10.70 9.88
N THR A 51 -0.91 -10.81 8.63
CA THR A 51 0.26 -10.04 8.17
C THR A 51 -0.17 -8.62 7.82
N SER A 52 0.52 -7.64 8.40
CA SER A 52 0.29 -6.22 8.12
C SER A 52 1.08 -5.81 6.89
N PHE A 53 0.39 -5.25 5.89
CA PHE A 53 1.00 -4.73 4.67
C PHE A 53 0.86 -3.22 4.63
N PHE A 54 1.93 -2.57 4.18
CA PHE A 54 2.04 -1.14 4.04
C PHE A 54 2.43 -0.80 2.60
N LYS A 55 1.79 0.21 2.00
CA LYS A 55 2.12 0.71 0.67
C LYS A 55 2.25 2.22 0.71
N CYS A 56 3.44 2.76 0.45
CA CYS A 56 3.69 4.20 0.43
C CYS A 56 2.84 4.88 -0.65
N ILE A 57 2.21 6.00 -0.29
CA ILE A 57 1.35 6.76 -1.20
C ILE A 57 2.14 7.57 -2.24
N GLU A 58 3.39 7.95 -1.92
CA GLU A 58 4.21 8.80 -2.78
C GLU A 58 5.03 7.98 -3.77
N CYS A 59 5.79 6.99 -3.28
CA CYS A 59 6.66 6.17 -4.15
C CYS A 59 6.05 4.83 -4.57
N GLY A 60 4.90 4.44 -4.00
CA GLY A 60 4.25 3.15 -4.31
C GLY A 60 5.00 1.92 -3.76
N LYS A 61 6.07 2.12 -2.97
CA LYS A 61 6.82 1.03 -2.34
C LYS A 61 5.91 0.25 -1.38
N GLN A 62 5.89 -1.07 -1.48
CA GLN A 62 5.17 -1.93 -0.56
C GLN A 62 6.14 -2.68 0.36
N TRP A 63 5.82 -2.76 1.65
CA TRP A 63 6.52 -3.57 2.65
C TRP A 63 5.52 -4.25 3.59
N ARG A 64 6.01 -5.20 4.38
CA ARG A 64 5.20 -6.01 5.29
C ARG A 64 5.85 -6.06 6.65
N GLU A 65 5.03 -6.03 7.69
CA GLU A 65 5.41 -6.14 9.09
C GLU A 65 4.75 -7.39 9.68
N TYR A 66 5.48 -8.11 10.53
CA TYR A 66 5.10 -9.40 11.12
C TYR A 66 5.03 -9.30 12.63
#